data_AF-A0A0Q5EXM6-F1
#
_entry.id   AF-A0A0Q5EXM6-F1
#
_cell.length_a   1.000
_cell.length_b   1.000
_cell.length_c   1.000
_cell.angle_alpha   90.00
_cell.angle_beta   90.00
_cell.angle_gamma   90.00
#
_symmetry.space_group_name_H-M   'P 1'
#
loop_
_entity.id
_entity.type
_entity.pdbx_description
1 polymer ?
#
loop_
_entity_poly.entity_id
_entity_poly.type
_entity_poly.pdbx_seq_one_letter_code
_entity_poly.pdbx_strand_id
1 'polypeptide(L)' 'MNLTLKESVTAGLIGGVVSAIVAFVVAYYLVPFPGDALENSIGNGISGLFSGLFSGFVGVFVVLRKLHAAH' A
#
# COMPACT_ATOMS: atom_id res chain seq x y z
N MET A 1 10.34 19.51 -4.69
CA MET A 1 10.11 18.55 -3.58
C MET A 1 11.46 17.94 -3.18
N ASN A 2 11.77 17.75 -1.89
CA ASN A 2 13.07 17.14 -1.53
C ASN A 2 13.08 15.63 -1.89
N LEU A 3 14.28 15.05 -2.03
CA LEU A 3 14.44 13.65 -2.44
C LEU A 3 13.68 12.70 -1.51
N THR A 4 13.79 12.90 -0.20
CA THR A 4 13.10 12.10 0.82
C THR A 4 11.60 12.02 0.56
N LEU A 5 10.94 13.16 0.37
CA LEU A 5 9.50 13.21 0.15
C LEU A 5 9.13 12.63 -1.22
N LYS A 6 9.93 12.85 -2.26
CA LYS A 6 9.71 12.26 -3.59
C LYS A 6 9.72 10.75 -3.55
N GLU A 7 10.80 10.17 -3.04
CA GLU A 7 10.94 8.71 -3.01
C GLU A 7 9.90 8.06 -2.08
N SER A 8 9.56 8.71 -0.96
CA SER A 8 8.52 8.20 -0.05
C SER A 8 7.14 8.20 -0.71
N VAL A 9 6.76 9.28 -1.41
CA VAL A 9 5.48 9.34 -2.13
C VAL A 9 5.42 8.31 -3.24
N THR A 10 6.49 8.19 -4.04
CA THR A 10 6.56 7.19 -5.11
C THR A 10 6.46 5.77 -4.55
N ALA A 11 7.17 5.46 -3.47
CA ALA A 11 7.10 4.15 -2.82
C ALA A 11 5.71 3.86 -2.24
N GLY A 12 5.07 4.84 -1.60
CA GLY A 12 3.69 4.72 -1.12
C GLY A 12 2.71 4.45 -2.25
N LEU A 13 2.76 5.21 -3.35
CA LEU A 13 1.86 5.00 -4.49
C LEU A 13 2.01 3.59 -5.08
N ILE A 14 3.24 3.13 -5.28
CA ILE A 14 3.51 1.77 -5.80
C ILE A 14 3.00 0.72 -4.81
N GLY A 15 3.36 0.84 -3.52
CA GLY A 15 2.95 -0.09 -2.48
C GLY A 15 1.44 -0.19 -2.34
N GLY A 16 0.75 0.94 -2.42
CA GLY A 16 -0.71 1.01 -2.38
C GLY A 16 -1.36 0.29 -3.56
N VAL A 17 -0.96 0.62 -4.80
CA VAL A 17 -1.54 -0.01 -5.99
C VAL A 17 -1.32 -1.52 -6.00
N VAL A 18 -0.10 -1.99 -5.69
CA VAL A 18 0.21 -3.43 -5.64
C VAL A 18 -0.63 -4.12 -4.56
N SER A 19 -0.69 -3.54 -3.36
CA SER A 19 -1.45 -4.13 -2.24
C SER A 19 -2.95 -4.17 -2.52
N ALA A 20 -3.50 -3.15 -3.18
CA ALA A 20 -4.90 -3.10 -3.59
C ALA A 20 -5.24 -4.23 -4.58
N ILE A 21 -4.41 -4.41 -5.61
CA ILE A 21 -4.60 -5.45 -6.63
C ILE A 21 -4.55 -6.83 -5.97
N VAL A 22 -3.54 -7.08 -5.14
CA VAL A 22 -3.38 -8.38 -4.46
C VAL A 22 -4.56 -8.65 -3.53
N ALA A 23 -4.94 -7.69 -2.68
CA ALA A 23 -6.05 -7.86 -1.75
C ALA A 23 -7.39 -8.11 -2.46
N PHE A 24 -7.64 -7.39 -3.56
CA PHE A 24 -8.82 -7.61 -4.39
C PHE A 24 -8.83 -9.01 -5.01
N VAL A 25 -7.74 -9.42 -5.66
CA VAL A 25 -7.66 -10.73 -6.35
C VAL A 25 -7.84 -11.87 -5.35
N VAL A 26 -7.22 -11.77 -4.17
CA VAL A 26 -7.38 -12.77 -3.11
C VAL A 26 -8.82 -12.81 -2.61
N ALA A 27 -9.43 -11.66 -2.34
CA ALA A 27 -10.80 -11.60 -1.85
C ALA A 27 -11.84 -12.07 -2.88
N TYR A 28 -11.60 -11.86 -4.17
CA TYR A 28 -12.55 -12.22 -5.23
C TYR A 28 -12.43 -13.68 -5.67
N TYR A 29 -11.20 -14.18 -5.86
CA TYR A 29 -10.96 -15.48 -6.48
C TYR A 29 -10.56 -16.59 -5.49
N LEU A 30 -9.99 -16.25 -4.33
CA LEU A 30 -9.38 -17.23 -3.42
C LEU A 30 -10.12 -17.39 -2.09
N VAL A 31 -10.86 -16.37 -1.63
CA VAL A 31 -11.56 -16.39 -0.34
C VAL A 31 -13.08 -16.40 -0.55
N PRO A 32 -13.75 -17.56 -0.42
CA PRO A 32 -15.22 -17.62 -0.41
C PRO A 32 -15.74 -17.11 0.94
N PHE A 33 -16.10 -15.82 1.03
CA PHE A 33 -16.69 -15.24 2.25
C PHE A 33 -18.18 -14.89 2.02
N PRO A 34 -19.07 -15.11 3.01
CA PRO A 34 -20.51 -14.99 2.82
C PRO A 34 -20.92 -13.52 2.65
N GLY A 35 -21.28 -13.15 1.42
CA GLY A 35 -21.71 -11.81 1.01
C GLY A 35 -21.68 -11.68 -0.52
N ASP A 36 -21.86 -10.46 -1.02
CA ASP A 36 -21.57 -10.15 -2.43
C ASP A 36 -20.04 -10.14 -2.64
N ALA A 37 -19.55 -11.00 -3.53
CA ALA A 37 -18.12 -11.17 -3.77
C ALA A 37 -17.44 -9.89 -4.28
N LEU A 38 -18.17 -9.04 -5.01
CA LEU A 38 -17.67 -7.77 -5.51
C LEU A 38 -17.53 -6.77 -4.36
N GLU A 39 -18.54 -6.62 -3.51
CA GLU A 39 -18.48 -5.72 -2.34
C GLU A 39 -17.33 -6.10 -1.39
N ASN A 40 -17.18 -7.40 -1.08
CA ASN A 40 -16.09 -7.89 -0.22
C ASN A 40 -14.72 -7.58 -0.83
N SER A 41 -14.57 -7.76 -2.14
CA SER A 41 -13.30 -7.55 -2.83
C SER A 41 -12.95 -6.08 -2.98
N ILE A 42 -13.95 -5.22 -3.20
CA ILE A 42 -13.77 -3.76 -3.17
C ILE A 42 -13.31 -3.32 -1.79
N GLY A 43 -13.96 -3.78 -0.72
CA GLY A 43 -13.57 -3.47 0.65
C GLY A 43 -12.11 -3.86 0.94
N ASN A 44 -11.75 -5.10 0.63
CA ASN A 44 -10.37 -5.58 0.80
C ASN A 44 -9.37 -4.84 -0.10
N GLY A 45 -9.74 -4.53 -1.35
CA GLY A 45 -8.91 -3.75 -2.27
C GLY A 45 -8.63 -2.34 -1.76
N ILE A 46 -9.63 -1.66 -1.19
CA ILE A 46 -9.47 -0.34 -0.57
C ILE A 46 -8.59 -0.43 0.68
N SER A 47 -8.84 -1.41 1.55
CA SER A 47 -7.99 -1.64 2.72
C SER A 47 -6.54 -1.96 2.32
N GLY A 48 -6.35 -2.75 1.25
CA GLY A 48 -5.06 -3.04 0.63
C GLY A 48 -4.37 -1.79 0.10
N LEU A 49 -5.10 -0.91 -0.59
CA LEU A 49 -4.59 0.37 -1.10
C LEU A 49 -4.00 1.22 0.03
N PHE A 50 -4.77 1.44 1.09
CA PHE A 50 -4.31 2.30 2.19
C PHE A 50 -3.16 1.66 2.95
N SER A 51 -3.25 0.38 3.30
CA SER A 51 -2.19 -0.30 4.04
C SER A 51 -0.87 -0.37 3.25
N GLY A 52 -0.94 -0.61 1.94
CA GLY A 52 0.21 -0.55 1.04
C GLY A 52 0.77 0.87 0.89
N LEU A 53 -0.10 1.88 0.81
CA LEU A 53 0.31 3.27 0.64
C LEU A 53 1.05 3.79 1.87
N PHE A 54 0.49 3.56 3.06
CA PHE A 54 1.13 3.97 4.31
C PHE A 54 2.43 3.20 4.57
N SER A 55 2.44 1.88 4.36
CA SER A 55 3.66 1.08 4.59
C SER A 55 4.79 1.46 3.64
N GLY A 56 4.53 1.64 2.35
CA GLY A 56 5.52 2.08 1.36
C GLY A 56 6.04 3.50 1.65
N PHE A 57 5.14 4.44 1.97
CA PHE A 57 5.52 5.82 2.29
C PHE A 57 6.34 5.91 3.57
N VAL A 58 5.80 5.39 4.68
CA VAL A 58 6.43 5.51 6.00
C VAL A 58 7.74 4.75 6.04
N GLY A 59 7.79 3.55 5.45
CA GLY A 59 9.01 2.73 5.41
C GLY A 59 10.18 3.45 4.73
N VAL A 60 9.96 3.96 3.52
CA VAL A 60 11.00 4.69 2.77
C VAL A 60 11.35 6.01 3.45
N PHE A 61 10.35 6.75 3.95
CA PHE A 61 10.57 8.01 4.65
C PHE A 61 11.48 7.84 5.88
N VAL A 62 11.20 6.83 6.72
CA VAL A 62 11.97 6.57 7.93
C VAL A 62 13.41 6.17 7.59
N VAL A 63 13.61 5.31 6.60
CA VAL A 63 14.95 4.89 6.17
C VAL A 63 15.75 6.08 5.65
N LEU A 64 15.19 6.87 4.74
CA LEU A 64 15.87 8.03 4.17
C LEU A 64 16.16 9.10 5.21
N ARG A 65 15.25 9.31 6.19
CA ARG A 65 15.51 10.21 7.32
C ARG A 65 16.66 9.75 8.20
N LYS A 66 16.77 8.45 8.50
CA LYS A 66 17.87 7.90 9.29
C LYS A 66 19.20 8.06 8.56
N LEU A 67 19.23 7.81 7.25
CA LEU A 67 20.43 8.02 6.44
C LEU A 67 20.84 9.49 6.42
N HIS A 68 19.91 10.42 6.28
CA HIS A 68 20.21 11.86 6.28
C HIS A 68 20.74 12.38 7.62
N ALA A 69 20.34 11.78 8.75
CA ALA A 69 20.78 12.19 10.09
C ALA A 69 22.11 11.57 10.52
N ALA A 70 22.60 10.57 9.79
CA ALA A 70 23.88 9.90 10.04
C ALA A 70 25.06 10.55 9.30
N HIS A 71 24.79 11.58 8.48
CA HIS A 71 25.75 12.42 7.77
C HIS A 71 25.64 13.86 8.27
#